data_AF-A0A401ZJS2-F1
#
_entry.id   AF-A0A401ZJS2-F1
#
_cell.length_a   1.000
_cell.length_b   1.000
_cell.length_c   1.000
_cell.angle_alpha   90.00
_cell.angle_beta   90.00
_cell.angle_gamma   90.00
#
_symmetry.space_group_name_H-M   'P 1'
#
loop_
_entity.id
_entity.type
_entity.pdbx_description
1 polymer ?
#
loop_
_entity_poly.entity_id
_entity_poly.type
_entity_poly.pdbx_seq_one_letter_code
_entity_poly.pdbx_strand_id
1 'polypeptide(L)'
;MLKPAPSYEEALTRVDEISARIHELDDEMGQKINQFLEQDGLGASWSVLNQRESLGREQKRLIGQWYQAVNDLMLFPPSQHEERHGHPAEARF
;
A
#
# COMPACT_ATOMS: atom_id res chain seq x y z
N MET A 1 -11.06 0.69 26.20
CA MET A 1 -10.00 1.67 25.89
C MET A 1 -10.10 1.96 24.40
N LEU A 2 -10.55 3.16 24.01
CA LEU A 2 -10.52 3.56 22.60
C LEU A 2 -9.06 3.79 22.20
N LYS A 3 -8.58 3.08 21.17
CA LYS A 3 -7.28 3.38 20.58
C LYS A 3 -7.34 4.81 20.03
N PRO A 4 -6.33 5.67 20.28
CA PRO A 4 -6.28 6.99 19.66
C PRO A 4 -6.39 6.83 18.15
N ALA A 5 -7.16 7.73 17.50
CA ALA A 5 -7.23 7.76 16.05
C ALA A 5 -5.81 7.97 15.49
N PRO A 6 -5.41 7.24 14.44
CA PRO A 6 -4.10 7.43 13.82
C PRO A 6 -3.94 8.88 13.34
N SER A 7 -2.73 9.40 13.35
CA SER A 7 -2.41 10.70 12.75
C SER A 7 -2.36 10.63 11.22
N TYR A 8 -2.46 11.78 10.55
CA TYR A 8 -2.32 11.87 9.10
C TYR A 8 -1.00 11.25 8.59
N GLU A 9 0.11 11.51 9.30
CA GLU A 9 1.44 10.98 8.97
C GLU A 9 1.49 9.45 9.07
N GLU A 10 0.86 8.87 10.10
CA GLU A 10 0.75 7.41 10.25
C GLU A 10 -0.15 6.80 9.16
N ALA A 11 -1.23 7.48 8.77
CA ALA A 11 -2.11 7.04 7.69
C ALA A 11 -1.39 7.09 6.33
N LEU A 12 -0.63 8.14 6.06
CA LEU A 12 0.16 8.29 4.83
C LEU A 12 1.27 7.23 4.75
N THR A 13 2.04 7.04 5.83
CA THR A 13 3.07 6.01 5.92
C THR A 13 2.49 4.63 5.63
N ARG A 14 1.30 4.32 6.17
CA ARG A 14 0.63 3.05 5.94
C ARG A 14 0.21 2.85 4.49
N VAL A 15 -0.22 3.91 3.79
CA VAL A 15 -0.50 3.84 2.35
C VAL A 15 0.78 3.54 1.57
N ASP A 16 1.87 4.24 1.88
CA ASP A 16 3.16 4.07 1.21
C ASP A 16 3.73 2.66 1.41
N GLU A 17 3.69 2.13 2.63
CA GLU A 17 4.12 0.76 2.95
C GLU A 17 3.33 -0.30 2.16
N ILE A 18 2.00 -0.16 2.11
CA ILE A 18 1.16 -1.10 1.37
C ILE A 18 1.42 -0.98 -0.13
N SER A 19 1.58 0.23 -0.65
CA SER A 19 1.92 0.48 -2.06
C SER A 19 3.27 -0.13 -2.43
N ALA A 20 4.30 0.03 -1.61
CA ALA A 20 5.60 -0.60 -1.81
C ALA A 20 5.48 -2.13 -1.84
N ARG A 21 4.72 -2.72 -0.91
CA ARG A 21 4.52 -4.17 -0.87
C ARG A 21 3.75 -4.71 -2.07
N ILE A 22 2.81 -3.95 -2.62
CA ILE A 22 2.11 -4.31 -3.87
C ILE A 22 3.10 -4.36 -5.03
N HIS A 23 3.98 -3.37 -5.16
CA HIS A 23 5.00 -3.36 -6.20
C HIS A 23 5.97 -4.55 -6.11
N GLU A 24 6.43 -4.89 -4.90
CA GLU A 24 7.28 -6.08 -4.69
C GLU A 24 6.56 -7.37 -5.15
N LEU A 25 5.26 -7.49 -4.86
CA LEU A 25 4.46 -8.65 -5.26
C LEU A 25 4.26 -8.73 -6.77
N ASP A 26 4.10 -7.59 -7.44
CA ASP A 26 4.03 -7.53 -8.90
C ASP A 26 5.34 -8.00 -9.55
N ASP A 27 6.49 -7.59 -9.00
CA ASP A 27 7.81 -8.06 -9.44
C ASP A 27 7.99 -9.57 -9.20
N GLU A 28 7.61 -10.08 -8.03
CA GLU A 28 7.63 -11.52 -7.72
C GLU A 28 6.75 -12.32 -8.70
N MET A 29 5.55 -11.82 -9.03
CA MET A 29 4.69 -12.45 -10.03
C MET A 29 5.32 -12.46 -11.42
N GLY A 30 5.96 -11.36 -11.83
CA GLY A 30 6.69 -11.28 -13.10
C GLY A 30 7.81 -12.33 -13.19
N GLN A 31 8.59 -12.47 -12.14
CA GLN A 31 9.65 -13.48 -12.07
C GLN A 31 9.10 -14.91 -12.15
N LYS A 32 7.97 -15.19 -11.49
CA LYS A 32 7.33 -16.52 -11.53
C LYS A 32 6.76 -16.87 -12.90
N ILE A 33 6.25 -15.88 -13.63
CA ILE A 33 5.80 -16.06 -15.02
C ILE A 33 6.99 -16.41 -15.91
N ASN A 34 8.11 -15.72 -15.77
CA ASN A 34 9.32 -16.02 -16.53
C ASN A 34 9.83 -17.45 -16.22
N GLN A 35 9.87 -17.83 -14.94
CA GLN A 35 10.22 -19.21 -14.52
C GLN A 35 9.27 -20.26 -15.10
N PHE A 36 7.98 -19.96 -15.22
CA PHE A 36 7.02 -20.88 -15.86
C PHE A 36 7.30 -21.10 -17.34
N LEU A 37 7.62 -20.01 -18.06
CA LEU A 37 7.88 -20.05 -19.50
C LEU A 37 9.20 -20.78 -19.83
N GLU A 38 10.14 -20.79 -18.90
CA GLU A 38 11.46 -21.42 -19.05
C GLU A 38 11.50 -22.90 -18.60
N GLN A 39 10.43 -23.44 -18.00
CA GLN A 39 10.43 -24.80 -17.44
C GLN A 39 9.76 -25.84 -18.34
N ASP A 40 10.52 -26.85 -18.75
CA ASP A 40 10.01 -28.08 -19.38
C ASP A 40 9.70 -29.14 -18.31
N GLY A 41 8.40 -29.32 -17.99
CA GLY A 41 7.93 -30.45 -17.19
C GLY A 41 6.67 -30.19 -16.36
N LEU A 42 5.72 -31.13 -16.39
CA LEU A 42 4.40 -31.01 -15.77
C LEU A 42 4.42 -30.78 -14.25
N GLY A 43 5.37 -31.38 -13.52
CA GLY A 43 5.50 -31.18 -12.07
C GLY A 43 6.00 -29.78 -11.70
N ALA A 44 6.88 -29.22 -12.54
CA ALA A 44 7.41 -27.87 -12.36
C ALA A 44 6.32 -26.83 -12.67
N SER A 45 5.56 -27.04 -13.76
CA SER A 45 4.38 -26.26 -14.11
C SER A 45 3.33 -26.21 -12.97
N TRP A 46 3.02 -27.34 -12.33
CA TRP A 46 2.07 -27.40 -11.20
C TRP A 46 2.55 -26.61 -9.98
N SER A 47 3.83 -26.70 -9.63
CA SER A 47 4.42 -25.93 -8.51
C SER A 47 4.31 -24.43 -8.75
N VAL A 48 4.59 -23.98 -9.98
CA VAL A 48 4.49 -22.56 -10.34
C VAL A 48 3.04 -22.07 -10.36
N LEU A 49 2.08 -22.88 -10.82
CA LEU A 49 0.65 -22.52 -10.79
C LEU A 49 0.13 -22.33 -9.35
N ASN A 50 0.48 -23.24 -8.42
CA ASN A 50 0.12 -23.10 -7.01
C ASN A 50 0.73 -21.83 -6.39
N GLN A 51 1.98 -21.50 -6.73
CA GLN A 51 2.62 -20.26 -6.27
C GLN A 51 1.90 -19.03 -6.83
N ARG A 52 1.52 -19.02 -8.11
CA ARG A 52 0.76 -17.91 -8.73
C ARG A 52 -0.59 -17.71 -8.08
N GLU A 53 -1.33 -18.77 -7.75
CA GLU A 53 -2.60 -18.63 -7.01
C GLU A 53 -2.39 -18.01 -5.63
N SER A 54 -1.33 -18.40 -4.91
CA SER A 54 -1.01 -17.84 -3.62
C SER A 54 -0.67 -16.35 -3.72
N LEU A 55 0.15 -15.95 -4.70
CA LEU A 55 0.50 -14.55 -4.94
C LEU A 55 -0.74 -13.73 -5.33
N GLY A 56 -1.64 -14.27 -6.17
CA GLY A 56 -2.87 -13.58 -6.54
C GLY A 56 -3.82 -13.36 -5.35
N ARG A 57 -3.92 -14.33 -4.41
CA ARG A 57 -4.68 -14.15 -3.17
C ARG A 57 -4.08 -13.05 -2.29
N GLU A 58 -2.75 -13.00 -2.20
CA GLU A 58 -2.03 -11.99 -1.43
C GLU A 58 -2.17 -10.59 -2.03
N GLN A 59 -2.03 -10.46 -3.36
CA GLN A 59 -2.25 -9.21 -4.07
C GLN A 59 -3.67 -8.67 -3.85
N LYS A 60 -4.68 -9.53 -3.94
CA LYS A 60 -6.08 -9.16 -3.67
C LYS A 60 -6.27 -8.68 -2.22
N ARG A 61 -5.59 -9.32 -1.26
CA ARG A 61 -5.62 -8.92 0.16
C ARG A 61 -4.99 -7.54 0.34
N LEU A 62 -3.84 -7.28 -0.26
CA LEU A 62 -3.14 -6.00 -0.16
C LEU A 62 -3.91 -4.86 -0.82
N ILE A 63 -4.51 -5.08 -1.99
CA ILE A 63 -5.39 -4.08 -2.63
C ILE A 63 -6.55 -3.71 -1.70
N GLY A 64 -7.15 -4.70 -1.02
CA GLY A 64 -8.19 -4.43 -0.02
C GLY A 64 -7.69 -3.58 1.15
N GLN A 65 -6.48 -3.85 1.64
CA GLN A 65 -5.84 -3.06 2.71
C GLN A 65 -5.48 -1.65 2.25
N TRP A 66 -5.03 -1.50 1.00
CA TRP A 66 -4.74 -0.22 0.39
C TRP A 66 -5.99 0.66 0.30
N TYR A 67 -7.11 0.10 -0.17
CA TYR A 67 -8.40 0.82 -0.19
C TYR A 67 -8.82 1.28 1.20
N GLN A 68 -8.62 0.45 2.24
CA GLN A 68 -8.91 0.85 3.62
C GLN A 68 -7.97 1.97 4.09
N ALA A 69 -6.68 1.86 3.83
CA ALA A 69 -5.70 2.88 4.22
C ALA A 69 -5.94 4.23 3.53
N VAL A 70 -6.31 4.23 2.25
CA VAL A 70 -6.67 5.45 1.52
C VAL A 70 -7.97 6.05 2.04
N ASN A 71 -8.97 5.22 2.38
CA ASN A 71 -10.19 5.71 3.02
C ASN A 71 -9.92 6.33 4.39
N ASP A 72 -9.05 5.72 5.19
CA ASP A 72 -8.60 6.27 6.47
C ASP A 72 -7.88 7.61 6.27
N LEU A 73 -7.04 7.73 5.22
CA LEU A 73 -6.35 8.97 4.88
C LEU A 73 -7.32 10.08 4.45
N MET A 74 -8.39 9.74 3.72
CA MET A 74 -9.42 10.70 3.30
C MET A 74 -10.21 11.29 4.48
N LEU A 75 -10.16 10.69 5.67
CA LEU A 75 -10.74 11.27 6.90
C LEU A 75 -9.96 12.48 7.41
N PHE A 76 -8.77 12.76 6.86
CA PHE A 76 -7.94 13.93 7.13
C PHE A 76 -7.95 14.89 5.93
N PRO A 77 -9.02 15.68 5.72
CA PRO A 77 -9.07 16.62 4.62
C PRO A 77 -7.95 17.68 4.75
N PRO A 78 -7.35 18.12 3.64
CA PRO A 78 -6.22 19.05 3.63
C PRO A 78 -6.50 20.41 4.29
N SER A 79 -7.78 20.76 4.51
CA SER A 79 -8.23 22.01 5.11
C SER A 79 -7.95 22.18 6.61
N GLN A 80 -7.22 21.25 7.26
CA GLN A 80 -6.78 21.41 8.65
C GLN A 80 -5.26 21.59 8.83
N HIS A 81 -4.48 21.59 7.74
CA HIS A 81 -3.02 21.65 7.82
C HIS A 81 -2.38 22.99 7.42
N GLU A 82 -3.13 23.95 6.86
CA GLU A 82 -2.57 25.23 6.39
C GLU A 82 -2.59 26.40 7.40
N GLU A 83 -3.28 26.34 8.55
CA GLU A 83 -3.48 27.54 9.38
C GLU A 83 -2.42 27.85 10.47
N ARG A 84 -1.31 27.10 10.59
CA ARG A 84 -0.32 27.36 11.67
C ARG A 84 1.01 27.99 11.26
N HIS A 85 1.22 28.31 9.99
CA HIS A 85 2.43 28.99 9.55
C HIS A 85 2.12 30.17 8.63
N GLY A 86 1.57 31.26 9.18
CA GLY A 86 1.38 32.46 8.38
C GLY A 86 0.62 33.61 9.00
N HIS A 87 1.00 34.10 10.19
CA HIS A 87 0.73 35.50 10.54
C HIS A 87 1.65 36.01 11.67
N PRO A 88 2.72 36.75 11.37
CA PRO A 88 3.13 37.85 12.23
C PRO A 88 2.22 39.05 11.89
N ALA A 89 1.07 39.13 12.57
CA ALA A 89 0.25 40.34 12.52
C ALA A 89 0.91 41.42 13.39
N GLU A 90 1.63 42.31 12.70
CA GLU A 90 1.74 43.75 12.97
C GLU A 90 2.19 44.18 14.37
N ALA A 91 3.49 44.45 14.49
CA ALA A 91 3.97 45.48 15.40
C ALA A 91 3.34 46.83 14.97
N ARG A 92 2.32 47.27 15.71
CA ARG A 92 1.78 48.63 15.59
C ARG A 92 2.73 49.61 16.27
N PHE A 93 3.13 50.61 15.50
CA PHE A 93 3.73 51.87 15.94
C PHE A 93 2.80 52.63 16.89
#